data_AF-A0A2M9C614-F1
#
_entry.id   AF-A0A2M9C614-F1
#
_cell.length_a   1.000
_cell.length_b   1.000
_cell.length_c   1.000
_cell.angle_alpha   90.00
_cell.angle_beta   90.00
_cell.angle_gamma   90.00
#
_symmetry.space_group_name_H-M   'P 1'
#
loop_
_entity.id
_entity.type
_entity.pdbx_description
1 polymer ?
#
loop_
_entity_poly.entity_id
_entity_poly.type
_entity_poly.pdbx_seq_one_letter_code
_entity_poly.pdbx_strand_id
1 'polypeptide(L)'
;MITFLNFKNKTLQSALLTIVFYLVYYLLSLLGEYFNKTGPCTPGLGILLLIFLPILTLILLIVNLIKYYSRNEKHLKYSILIHGLVFLSLLCVYIYISKAKI
;
A
#
# COMPACT_ATOMS: atom_id res chain seq x y z
N MET A 1 -3.47 19.33 -12.90
CA MET A 1 -3.07 19.41 -11.47
C MET A 1 -4.35 19.31 -10.64
N ILE A 2 -4.65 18.12 -10.09
CA ILE A 2 -5.93 17.85 -9.44
C ILE A 2 -5.91 18.46 -8.03
N THR A 3 -6.47 19.66 -7.92
CA THR A 3 -6.61 20.42 -6.67
C THR A 3 -7.91 20.03 -5.98
N PHE A 4 -8.05 18.80 -5.45
CA PHE A 4 -9.34 18.37 -4.87
C PHE A 4 -9.43 18.35 -3.36
N LEU A 5 -8.35 18.60 -2.61
CA LEU A 5 -8.39 18.48 -1.15
C LEU A 5 -7.53 19.57 -0.50
N ASN A 6 -8.07 20.79 -0.40
CA ASN A 6 -7.51 21.84 0.45
C ASN A 6 -7.85 21.54 1.92
N PHE A 7 -7.32 20.43 2.45
CA PHE A 7 -7.40 20.15 3.86
C PHE A 7 -6.41 21.05 4.60
N LYS A 8 -6.94 21.97 5.41
CA LYS A 8 -6.15 22.82 6.32
C LYS A 8 -5.25 22.01 7.26
N ASN A 9 -5.56 20.73 7.47
CA ASN A 9 -4.81 19.79 8.30
C ASN A 9 -3.94 18.84 7.47
N LYS A 10 -2.63 19.12 7.41
CA LYS A 10 -1.61 18.31 6.70
C LYS A 10 -1.59 16.84 7.14
N THR A 11 -1.94 16.58 8.41
CA THR A 11 -1.95 15.23 8.98
C THR A 11 -3.09 14.39 8.41
N LEU A 12 -4.29 14.98 8.34
CA LEU A 12 -5.45 14.35 7.72
C LEU A 12 -5.24 14.15 6.22
N GLN A 13 -4.66 15.16 5.55
CA GLN A 13 -4.34 15.08 4.12
C GLN A 13 -3.40 13.91 3.82
N SER A 14 -2.32 13.74 4.60
CA SER A 14 -1.38 12.62 4.42
C SER A 14 -2.06 11.26 4.65
N ALA A 15 -2.90 11.14 5.67
CA ALA A 15 -3.65 9.91 5.94
C ALA A 15 -4.60 9.57 4.79
N LEU A 16 -5.37 10.54 4.30
CA LEU A 16 -6.31 10.36 3.18
C LEU A 16 -5.59 10.00 1.89
N LEU A 17 -4.48 10.67 1.56
CA LEU A 17 -3.67 10.31 0.39
C LEU A 17 -3.14 8.87 0.49
N THR A 18 -2.78 8.42 1.69
CA THR A 18 -2.34 7.04 1.94
C THR A 18 -3.48 6.04 1.72
N ILE A 19 -4.69 6.34 2.21
CA ILE A 19 -5.88 5.50 2.00
C ILE A 19 -6.23 5.45 0.50
N VAL A 20 -6.25 6.60 -0.17
CA VAL A 20 -6.53 6.71 -1.60
C VAL A 20 -5.50 5.92 -2.41
N PHE A 21 -4.21 5.97 -2.02
CA PHE A 21 -3.17 5.17 -2.65
C PHE A 21 -3.52 3.67 -2.63
N TYR A 22 -3.91 3.11 -1.49
CA TYR A 22 -4.27 1.68 -1.41
C TYR A 22 -5.55 1.34 -2.17
N LEU A 23 -6.57 2.21 -2.13
CA LEU A 23 -7.80 2.03 -2.89
C LEU A 23 -7.51 2.00 -4.40
N VAL A 24 -6.75 2.97 -4.90
CA VAL A 24 -6.35 3.04 -6.31
C VAL A 24 -5.48 1.83 -6.67
N TYR A 25 -4.54 1.44 -5.82
CA TYR A 25 -3.69 0.27 -6.06
C TYR A 25 -4.51 -1.01 -6.21
N TYR A 26 -5.49 -1.21 -5.32
CA TYR A 26 -6.37 -2.37 -5.37
C TYR A 26 -7.27 -2.35 -6.61
N LEU A 27 -7.83 -1.19 -6.98
CA LEU A 27 -8.61 -1.04 -8.21
C LEU A 27 -7.77 -1.34 -9.46
N LEU A 28 -6.53 -0.86 -9.51
CA LEU A 28 -5.60 -1.16 -10.60
C LEU A 28 -5.25 -2.65 -10.66
N SER A 29 -5.11 -3.31 -9.52
CA SER A 29 -4.93 -4.77 -9.47
C SER A 29 -6.16 -5.50 -10.04
N LEU A 30 -7.38 -5.14 -9.63
CA LEU A 30 -8.60 -5.75 -10.16
C LEU A 30 -8.76 -5.53 -11.67
N LEU A 31 -8.50 -4.30 -12.15
CA LEU A 31 -8.53 -3.98 -13.57
C LEU A 31 -7.43 -4.75 -14.32
N GLY A 32 -6.22 -4.82 -13.75
CA GLY A 32 -5.12 -5.59 -14.31
C GLY A 32 -5.48 -7.07 -14.50
N GLU A 33 -6.15 -7.67 -13.52
CA GLU A 33 -6.63 -9.05 -13.62
C GLU A 33 -7.76 -9.21 -14.64
N TYR A 34 -8.65 -8.23 -14.73
CA TYR A 34 -9.74 -8.24 -15.71
C TYR A 34 -9.21 -8.24 -17.15
N PHE A 35 -8.19 -7.41 -17.44
CA PHE A 35 -7.58 -7.32 -18.77
C PHE A 35 -6.59 -8.44 -19.06
N ASN A 36 -5.83 -8.91 -18.07
CA ASN A 36 -4.86 -9.98 -18.20
C ASN A 36 -5.02 -10.95 -17.03
N LYS A 37 -5.84 -11.98 -17.29
CA LYS A 37 -6.18 -13.01 -16.32
C LYS A 37 -5.01 -13.94 -16.07
N THR A 38 -4.91 -14.39 -14.84
CA THR A 38 -3.96 -15.40 -14.41
C THR A 38 -4.20 -16.71 -15.14
N GLY A 39 -3.13 -17.21 -15.75
CA GLY A 39 -3.07 -18.52 -16.38
C GLY A 39 -2.42 -19.56 -15.45
N PRO A 40 -2.43 -20.84 -15.85
CA PRO A 40 -1.87 -21.94 -15.06
C PRO A 40 -0.36 -21.80 -14.79
N CYS A 41 0.36 -21.06 -15.63
CA CYS A 41 1.82 -20.87 -15.51
C CYS A 41 2.26 -19.41 -15.58
N THR A 42 1.33 -18.46 -15.71
CA THR A 42 1.63 -17.04 -15.89
C THR A 42 0.75 -16.20 -14.97
N PRO A 43 1.33 -15.50 -13.98
CA PRO A 43 0.56 -14.61 -13.12
C PRO A 43 -0.04 -13.49 -13.97
N GLY A 44 -1.33 -13.23 -13.78
CA GLY A 44 -2.02 -12.10 -14.38
C GLY A 44 -1.45 -10.78 -13.87
N LEU A 45 -1.73 -9.68 -14.56
CA LEU A 45 -1.21 -8.37 -14.17
C LEU A 45 -1.74 -7.94 -12.79
N GLY A 46 -2.97 -8.35 -12.45
CA GLY A 46 -3.55 -8.04 -11.16
C GLY A 46 -2.87 -8.76 -10.01
N ILE A 47 -2.64 -10.07 -10.16
CA ILE A 47 -1.86 -10.86 -9.19
C ILE A 47 -0.43 -10.32 -9.08
N LEU A 48 0.21 -9.99 -10.20
CA LEU A 48 1.56 -9.45 -10.20
C LEU A 48 1.65 -8.17 -9.36
N LEU A 49 0.69 -7.25 -9.52
CA LEU A 49 0.60 -6.05 -8.68
C LEU A 49 0.46 -6.42 -7.18
N LEU A 50 -0.40 -7.36 -6.82
CA LEU A 50 -0.53 -7.78 -5.42
C LEU A 50 0.76 -8.35 -4.83
N ILE A 51 1.56 -9.06 -5.63
CA ILE A 51 2.87 -9.58 -5.21
C ILE A 51 3.86 -8.44 -4.91
N PHE A 52 3.83 -7.35 -5.67
CA PHE A 52 4.69 -6.19 -5.44
C PHE A 52 4.21 -5.27 -4.31
N LEU A 53 2.95 -5.35 -3.91
CA LEU A 53 2.37 -4.54 -2.84
C LEU A 53 3.16 -4.57 -1.52
N PRO A 54 3.60 -5.72 -0.95
CA PRO A 54 4.38 -5.72 0.29
C PRO A 54 5.72 -4.98 0.16
N ILE A 55 6.39 -5.11 -0.99
CA ILE A 55 7.67 -4.42 -1.26
C ILE A 55 7.44 -2.91 -1.32
N LEU A 56 6.43 -2.47 -2.07
CA LEU A 56 6.10 -1.06 -2.22
C LEU A 56 5.65 -0.43 -0.88
N THR A 57 4.84 -1.16 -0.12
CA THR A 57 4.38 -0.76 1.22
C THR A 57 5.56 -0.56 2.17
N LEU A 58 6.53 -1.49 2.15
CA LEU A 58 7.74 -1.39 2.97
C LEU A 58 8.60 -0.17 2.58
N ILE A 59 8.79 0.06 1.28
CA ILE A 59 9.55 1.23 0.79
C ILE A 59 8.88 2.53 1.27
N LEU A 60 7.56 2.66 1.10
CA LEU A 60 6.82 3.85 1.54
C LEU A 60 6.86 4.04 3.05
N LEU A 61 6.77 2.94 3.82
CA LEU A 61 6.93 2.97 5.28
C LEU A 61 8.30 3.52 5.67
N ILE A 62 9.38 3.00 5.08
CA ILE A 62 10.76 3.46 5.35
C ILE A 62 10.93 4.93 4.98
N VAL A 63 10.47 5.35 3.79
CA VAL A 63 10.57 6.74 3.33
C VAL A 63 9.84 7.68 4.29
N ASN A 64 8.63 7.31 4.73
CA ASN A 64 7.86 8.15 5.65
C ASN A 64 8.47 8.17 7.06
N LEU A 65 9.04 7.05 7.53
CA LEU A 65 9.81 7.01 8.79
C LEU A 65 11.02 7.94 8.72
N ILE A 66 11.81 7.90 7.64
CA ILE A 66 12.96 8.79 7.45
C ILE A 66 12.50 10.26 7.47
N LYS A 67 11.44 10.61 6.75
CA LYS A 67 10.90 11.99 6.77
C LYS A 67 10.41 12.39 8.18
N TYR A 68 9.75 11.49 8.88
CA TYR A 68 9.22 11.74 10.22
C TYR A 68 10.32 11.99 11.27
N TYR A 69 11.40 11.21 11.22
CA TYR A 69 12.50 11.30 12.17
C TYR A 69 13.55 12.33 11.75
N SER A 70 14.02 12.32 10.50
CA SER A 70 15.10 13.19 10.03
C SER A 70 14.63 14.60 9.64
N ARG A 71 13.40 14.75 9.12
CA ARG A 71 12.86 16.06 8.69
C ARG A 71 11.80 16.63 9.63
N ASN A 72 11.58 15.96 10.76
CA ASN A 72 10.58 16.34 11.76
C ASN A 72 9.14 16.49 11.19
N GLU A 73 8.82 15.75 10.12
CA GLU A 73 7.53 15.81 9.43
C GLU A 73 6.43 15.04 10.21
N LYS A 74 6.04 15.56 11.38
CA LYS A 74 5.09 14.88 12.30
C LYS A 74 3.72 14.59 11.71
N HIS A 75 3.32 15.29 10.66
CA HIS A 75 2.06 15.08 9.96
C HIS A 75 1.97 13.70 9.29
N LEU A 76 3.09 13.01 9.06
CA LEU A 76 3.13 11.67 8.45
C LEU A 76 2.75 10.54 9.43
N LYS A 77 2.53 10.84 10.71
CA LYS A 77 2.30 9.81 11.76
C LYS A 77 1.23 8.78 11.38
N TYR A 78 0.10 9.22 10.83
CA TYR A 78 -0.98 8.30 10.47
C TYR A 78 -0.68 7.56 9.18
N SER A 79 0.01 8.18 8.21
CA SER A 79 0.47 7.47 7.01
C SER A 79 1.41 6.32 7.38
N ILE A 80 2.36 6.57 8.29
CA ILE A 80 3.26 5.53 8.83
C ILE A 80 2.45 4.41 9.50
N LEU A 81 1.49 4.75 10.36
CA LEU A 81 0.63 3.76 11.02
C LEU A 81 -0.15 2.92 10.01
N ILE A 82 -0.73 3.54 8.97
CA ILE A 82 -1.47 2.83 7.93
C ILE A 82 -0.54 1.90 7.14
N HIS A 83 0.64 2.36 6.70
CA HIS A 83 1.62 1.50 6.04
C HIS A 83 2.08 0.34 6.93
N GLY A 84 2.31 0.60 8.22
CA GLY A 84 2.68 -0.45 9.18
C GLY A 84 1.58 -1.49 9.37
N LEU A 85 0.32 -1.07 9.50
CA LEU A 85 -0.83 -1.97 9.62
C LEU A 85 -1.02 -2.80 8.35
N VAL A 86 -0.94 -2.19 7.18
CA VAL A 86 -1.05 -2.92 5.90
C VAL A 86 0.10 -3.91 5.76
N PHE A 87 1.35 -3.50 6.04
CA PHE A 87 2.50 -4.40 5.98
C PHE A 87 2.34 -5.59 6.93
N LEU A 88 1.92 -5.35 8.16
CA LEU A 88 1.68 -6.41 9.15
C LEU A 88 0.56 -7.35 8.70
N SER A 89 -0.53 -6.81 8.14
CA SER A 89 -1.64 -7.63 7.60
C SER A 89 -1.17 -8.54 6.47
N LEU A 90 -0.34 -8.03 5.55
CA LEU A 90 0.24 -8.81 4.45
C LEU A 90 1.19 -9.90 4.97
N LEU A 91 1.99 -9.59 5.99
CA LEU A 91 2.87 -10.57 6.64
C LEU A 91 2.06 -11.69 7.31
N CYS A 92 0.98 -11.35 8.02
CA CYS A 92 0.09 -12.32 8.65
C CYS A 92 -0.55 -13.25 7.60
N VAL A 93 -1.03 -12.70 6.49
CA VAL A 93 -1.58 -13.49 5.37
C VAL A 93 -0.51 -14.42 4.79
N TYR A 94 0.71 -13.92 4.57
CA TYR A 94 1.82 -14.74 4.07
C TYR A 94 2.16 -15.90 5.01
N ILE A 95 2.26 -15.66 6.31
CA ILE A 95 2.53 -16.70 7.31
C ILE A 95 1.39 -17.71 7.33
N TYR A 96 0.14 -17.27 7.28
CA TYR A 96 -1.03 -18.14 7.27
C TYR A 96 -1.03 -19.07 6.05
N ILE A 97 -0.84 -18.53 4.85
CA ILE A 97 -0.75 -19.31 3.61
C ILE A 97 0.43 -20.28 3.66
N SER A 98 1.57 -19.85 4.21
CA SER A 98 2.75 -20.71 4.35
C SER A 98 2.52 -21.90 5.27
N LYS A 99 1.72 -21.74 6.33
CA LYS A 99 1.33 -22.82 7.25
C LYS A 99 0.23 -23.72 6.71
N ALA A 100 -0.68 -23.18 5.89
CA ALA A 100 -1.77 -23.94 5.27
C ALA A 100 -1.29 -24.88 4.15
N LYS A 101 -0.03 -24.73 3.69
CA LYS A 101 0.62 -25.57 2.69
C LYS A 101 1.33 -26.82 3.27
N ILE A 102 1.05 -27.17 4.52
CA ILE A 102 1.53 -28.39 5.20
C ILE A 102 0.48 -29.49 5.08
#